data_AF-A0A6G4HRK1-F1
#
_entry.id   AF-A0A6G4HRK1-F1
#
_cell.length_a   1.000
_cell.length_b   1.000
_cell.length_c   1.000
_cell.angle_alpha   90.00
_cell.angle_beta   90.00
_cell.angle_gamma   90.00
#
_symmetry.space_group_name_H-M   'P 1'
#
loop_
_entity.id
_entity.type
_entity.pdbx_description
1 polymer ?
#
loop_
_entity_poly.entity_id
_entity_poly.type
_entity_poly.pdbx_seq_one_letter_code
_entity_poly.pdbx_strand_id
1 'polypeptide(L)'
;MKKRKGLMIIGAMLMGLTFSVGCSSGNTGVNSRSASVNKVDQDAIDRLPEDQKDTELDKELARRRKARKEGTKKTAYGTTLGAMENGANIAGQSKNIPNFGKESYKKFEQLAHAVGDYINNELKIPERPVYGHNIAPCLDPRMNAIYDDEDKGVASGYDNENIYIEEYETEKDDVYSYLILVRDSKDSPWKVIHHGNSYKK
;
A
#
# COMPACT_ATOMS: atom_id res chain seq x y z
N MET A 1 -19.49 -54.91 -15.97
CA MET A 1 -18.91 -54.52 -14.66
C MET A 1 -17.82 -53.47 -14.85
N LYS A 2 -18.08 -52.20 -14.54
CA LYS A 2 -17.06 -51.15 -14.35
C LYS A 2 -17.48 -50.23 -13.21
N LYS A 3 -16.47 -49.77 -12.46
CA LYS A 3 -16.46 -49.45 -11.03
C LYS A 3 -17.14 -48.13 -10.66
N ARG A 4 -17.73 -48.10 -9.46
CA ARG A 4 -18.14 -46.92 -8.69
C ARG A 4 -16.92 -46.10 -8.21
N LYS A 5 -17.05 -44.78 -8.22
CA LYS A 5 -16.50 -43.77 -7.29
C LYS A 5 -17.52 -42.62 -7.33
N GLY A 6 -18.14 -42.06 -6.29
CA GLY A 6 -17.78 -41.95 -4.87
C GLY A 6 -17.41 -40.49 -4.55
N LEU A 7 -18.14 -39.87 -3.60
CA LEU A 7 -17.99 -38.53 -2.98
C LEU A 7 -18.51 -37.31 -3.77
N MET A 8 -19.05 -36.25 -3.15
CA MET A 8 -19.70 -35.99 -1.85
C MET A 8 -20.18 -34.53 -1.94
N ILE A 9 -21.35 -34.25 -1.39
CA ILE A 9 -21.98 -32.92 -1.31
C ILE A 9 -21.32 -32.10 -0.20
N ILE A 10 -20.91 -30.85 -0.49
CA ILE A 10 -20.82 -29.72 0.45
C ILE A 10 -21.03 -28.48 -0.42
N GLY A 11 -21.95 -27.54 -0.22
CA GLY A 11 -22.91 -27.24 0.83
C GLY A 11 -23.37 -25.83 0.49
N ALA A 12 -24.53 -25.67 -0.15
CA ALA A 12 -25.06 -24.37 -0.52
C ALA A 12 -25.56 -23.67 0.76
N MET A 13 -24.81 -22.72 1.28
CA MET A 13 -25.30 -21.78 2.29
C MET A 13 -26.12 -20.70 1.59
N LEU A 14 -27.43 -20.94 1.57
CA LEU A 14 -28.48 -19.94 1.41
C LEU A 14 -28.81 -19.39 2.79
N MET A 15 -28.77 -18.07 2.97
CA MET A 15 -29.54 -17.24 3.92
C MET A 15 -28.86 -15.84 3.98
N GLY A 16 -29.54 -14.71 3.87
CA GLY A 16 -30.95 -14.42 3.71
C GLY A 16 -31.13 -12.95 3.30
N LEU A 17 -32.14 -12.72 2.47
CA LEU A 17 -32.70 -11.40 2.23
C LEU A 17 -33.56 -11.01 3.43
N THR A 18 -33.19 -9.96 4.14
CA THR A 18 -34.13 -9.20 4.98
C THR A 18 -34.11 -7.74 4.53
N PHE A 19 -35.04 -7.41 3.65
CA PHE A 19 -35.49 -6.04 3.40
C PHE A 19 -36.52 -5.69 4.47
N SER A 20 -36.18 -4.79 5.40
CA SER A 20 -37.18 -4.06 6.19
C SER A 20 -36.54 -2.96 7.03
N VAL A 21 -36.58 -1.72 6.52
CA VAL A 21 -36.89 -0.42 7.15
C VAL A 21 -36.38 0.66 6.18
N GLY A 22 -37.08 1.71 5.82
CA GLY A 22 -38.32 2.32 6.26
C GLY A 22 -38.27 3.74 5.68
N CYS A 23 -39.35 4.19 5.04
CA CYS A 23 -39.40 5.54 4.49
C CYS A 23 -39.34 6.57 5.63
N SER A 24 -38.31 7.42 5.63
CA SER A 24 -38.34 8.75 6.26
C SER A 24 -37.67 9.73 5.30
N SER A 25 -38.48 10.64 4.81
CA SER A 25 -38.14 11.77 3.96
C SER A 25 -37.41 12.86 4.76
N GLY A 26 -36.23 13.29 4.30
CA GLY A 26 -35.50 14.40 4.92
C GLY A 26 -34.13 14.69 4.28
N ASN A 27 -34.16 15.36 3.13
CA ASN A 27 -33.20 16.28 2.52
C ASN A 27 -31.65 16.12 2.68
N THR A 28 -30.99 16.29 1.52
CA THR A 28 -29.59 16.75 1.26
C THR A 28 -28.40 15.84 1.59
N GLY A 29 -27.65 15.50 0.52
CA GLY A 29 -26.20 15.53 0.55
C GLY A 29 -25.48 14.20 0.31
N VAL A 30 -25.07 13.98 -0.95
CA VAL A 30 -23.91 13.20 -1.40
C VAL A 30 -23.82 11.75 -0.89
N ASN A 31 -24.16 10.85 -1.80
CA ASN A 31 -24.14 9.40 -1.62
C ASN A 31 -22.70 8.86 -1.59
N SER A 32 -22.05 8.91 -0.43
CA SER A 32 -20.80 8.17 -0.13
C SER A 32 -21.14 6.84 0.56
N ARG A 33 -21.86 5.95 -0.14
CA ARG A 33 -22.20 4.61 0.37
C ARG A 33 -21.70 3.54 -0.59
N SER A 34 -20.38 3.30 -0.60
CA SER A 34 -19.83 1.99 -1.01
C SER A 34 -18.40 1.68 -0.53
N ALA A 35 -17.74 2.53 0.28
CA ALA A 35 -16.33 2.31 0.66
C ALA A 35 -16.09 1.71 2.06
N SER A 36 -17.15 1.34 2.81
CA SER A 36 -17.01 1.07 4.27
C SER A 36 -17.23 -0.39 4.70
N VAL A 37 -17.29 -1.37 3.80
CA VAL A 37 -17.69 -2.73 4.20
C VAL A 37 -16.51 -3.60 4.69
N ASN A 38 -15.24 -3.25 4.43
CA ASN A 38 -14.09 -4.07 4.84
C ASN A 38 -12.90 -3.24 5.36
N LYS A 39 -13.13 -2.26 6.25
CA LYS A 39 -12.01 -1.65 6.99
C LYS A 39 -11.81 -2.46 8.25
N VAL A 40 -10.67 -3.14 8.36
CA VAL A 40 -10.25 -3.70 9.64
C VAL A 40 -9.83 -2.52 10.53
N ASP A 41 -10.42 -2.44 11.72
CA ASP A 41 -10.06 -1.40 12.69
C ASP A 41 -8.59 -1.58 13.11
N GLN A 42 -7.84 -0.49 13.20
CA GLN A 42 -6.43 -0.50 13.60
C GLN A 42 -6.28 -1.17 14.98
N ASP A 43 -7.18 -0.83 15.89
CA ASP A 43 -7.29 -1.40 17.23
C ASP A 43 -7.58 -2.90 17.23
N ALA A 44 -8.21 -3.42 16.16
CA ALA A 44 -8.52 -4.84 16.06
C ALA A 44 -7.26 -5.65 15.70
N ILE A 45 -6.39 -5.14 14.81
CA ILE A 45 -5.15 -5.84 14.43
C ILE A 45 -4.17 -5.87 15.60
N ASP A 46 -3.98 -4.74 16.31
CA ASP A 46 -3.00 -4.64 17.40
C ASP A 46 -3.30 -5.60 18.58
N ARG A 47 -4.56 -6.04 18.72
CA ARG A 47 -5.03 -6.96 19.77
C ARG A 47 -4.97 -8.44 19.39
N LEU A 48 -4.62 -8.78 18.15
CA LEU A 48 -4.50 -10.17 17.72
C LEU A 48 -3.25 -10.85 18.30
N PRO A 49 -3.22 -12.18 18.38
CA PRO A 49 -1.98 -12.94 18.54
C PRO A 49 -0.97 -12.59 17.44
N GLU A 50 0.33 -12.56 17.75
CA GLU A 50 1.40 -12.16 16.81
C GLU A 50 1.38 -12.95 15.50
N ASP A 51 1.09 -14.25 15.56
CA ASP A 51 0.97 -15.14 14.39
C ASP A 51 -0.21 -14.80 13.47
N GLN A 52 -1.20 -14.08 13.98
CA GLN A 52 -2.37 -13.62 13.22
C GLN A 52 -2.22 -12.17 12.73
N LYS A 53 -1.39 -11.35 13.41
CA LYS A 53 -1.16 -9.95 13.04
C LYS A 53 -0.61 -9.82 11.62
N ASP A 54 0.41 -10.60 11.27
CA ASP A 54 1.02 -10.55 9.94
C ASP A 54 0.01 -10.92 8.84
N THR A 55 -0.82 -11.93 9.08
CA THR A 55 -1.84 -12.37 8.12
C THR A 55 -2.90 -11.28 7.90
N GLU A 56 -3.40 -10.64 8.96
CA GLU A 56 -4.40 -9.57 8.81
C GLU A 56 -3.78 -8.29 8.23
N LEU A 57 -2.52 -8.00 8.57
CA LEU A 57 -1.77 -6.91 7.96
C LEU A 57 -1.60 -7.12 6.45
N ASP A 58 -1.21 -8.32 6.01
CA ASP A 58 -1.05 -8.63 4.58
C ASP A 58 -2.39 -8.48 3.82
N LYS A 59 -3.51 -8.87 4.44
CA LYS A 59 -4.85 -8.66 3.87
C LYS A 59 -5.19 -7.17 3.72
N GLU A 60 -4.92 -6.36 4.74
CA GLU A 60 -5.19 -4.91 4.69
C GLU A 60 -4.29 -4.21 3.66
N LEU A 61 -3.00 -4.57 3.58
CA LEU A 61 -2.08 -4.07 2.56
C LEU A 61 -2.56 -4.44 1.15
N ALA A 62 -2.94 -5.70 0.92
CA ALA A 62 -3.49 -6.14 -0.35
C ALA A 62 -4.78 -5.40 -0.73
N ARG A 63 -5.70 -5.19 0.24
CA ARG A 63 -6.94 -4.42 0.04
C ARG A 63 -6.64 -3.00 -0.43
N ARG A 64 -5.69 -2.31 0.22
CA ARG A 64 -5.31 -0.92 -0.11
C ARG A 64 -4.63 -0.81 -1.47
N ARG A 65 -3.68 -1.70 -1.76
CA ARG A 65 -2.98 -1.76 -3.05
C ARG A 65 -3.98 -1.99 -4.18
N LYS A 66 -4.92 -2.92 -4.00
CA LYS A 66 -6.01 -3.15 -4.96
C LYS A 66 -6.90 -1.93 -5.13
N ALA A 67 -7.33 -1.30 -4.03
CA ALA A 67 -8.16 -0.09 -4.08
C ALA A 67 -7.47 1.07 -4.82
N ARG A 68 -6.14 1.24 -4.65
CA ARG A 68 -5.34 2.22 -5.38
C ARG A 68 -5.32 1.92 -6.89
N LYS A 69 -5.11 0.66 -7.28
CA LYS A 69 -5.16 0.24 -8.69
C LYS A 69 -6.53 0.51 -9.32
N GLU A 70 -7.59 0.02 -8.68
CA GLU A 70 -8.97 0.15 -9.17
C GLU A 70 -9.47 1.60 -9.16
N GLY A 71 -8.98 2.43 -8.24
CA GLY A 71 -9.26 3.85 -8.18
C GLY A 71 -8.49 4.69 -9.21
N THR A 72 -7.48 4.12 -9.85
CA THR A 72 -6.66 4.83 -10.84
C THR A 72 -7.31 4.79 -12.22
N LYS A 73 -7.49 5.96 -12.84
CA LYS A 73 -8.15 6.11 -14.13
C LYS A 73 -7.43 7.10 -15.04
N LYS A 74 -7.37 6.79 -16.33
CA LYS A 74 -6.99 7.75 -17.36
C LYS A 74 -8.17 8.65 -17.68
N THR A 75 -7.94 9.95 -17.68
CA THR A 75 -8.90 10.96 -18.12
C THR A 75 -8.90 11.05 -19.65
N ALA A 76 -9.94 11.67 -20.21
CA ALA A 76 -10.02 11.94 -21.65
C ALA A 76 -8.87 12.83 -22.17
N TYR A 77 -8.19 13.57 -21.29
CA TYR A 77 -7.04 14.42 -21.61
C TYR A 77 -5.69 13.70 -21.48
N GLY A 78 -5.69 12.39 -21.25
CA GLY A 78 -4.46 11.60 -21.10
C GLY A 78 -3.81 11.66 -19.72
N THR A 79 -4.30 12.51 -18.80
CA THR A 79 -3.84 12.55 -17.41
C THR A 79 -4.33 11.33 -16.63
N THR A 80 -3.50 10.75 -15.79
CA THR A 80 -3.89 9.71 -14.83
C THR A 80 -4.32 10.35 -13.51
N LEU A 81 -5.52 10.02 -13.05
CA LEU A 81 -6.00 10.34 -11.70
C LEU A 81 -5.88 9.10 -10.83
N GLY A 82 -5.10 9.16 -9.76
CA GLY A 82 -5.00 8.12 -8.74
C GLY A 82 -5.78 8.49 -7.48
N ALA A 83 -6.37 7.50 -6.83
CA ALA A 83 -6.87 7.65 -5.47
C ALA A 83 -5.80 7.16 -4.49
N MET A 84 -5.15 8.06 -3.75
CA MET A 84 -4.32 7.68 -2.61
C MET A 84 -5.19 7.67 -1.35
N GLU A 85 -5.41 6.50 -0.76
CA GLU A 85 -5.86 6.44 0.63
C GLU A 85 -4.75 6.99 1.54
N ASN A 86 -5.10 7.79 2.55
CA ASN A 86 -4.14 8.27 3.53
C ASN A 86 -3.52 7.05 4.26
N GLY A 87 -2.22 6.88 4.13
CA GLY A 87 -1.45 5.77 4.69
C GLY A 87 -1.28 5.80 6.21
N ALA A 88 -1.65 6.92 6.85
CA ALA A 88 -1.38 7.17 8.27
C ALA A 88 -2.11 6.25 9.27
N ASN A 89 -3.01 5.37 8.81
CA ASN A 89 -3.88 4.58 9.68
C ASN A 89 -3.76 3.07 9.39
N ILE A 90 -2.55 2.52 9.49
CA ILE A 90 -2.30 1.07 9.50
C ILE A 90 -1.73 0.71 10.88
N ALA A 91 -2.16 -0.43 11.41
CA ALA A 91 -1.70 -0.97 12.68
C ALA A 91 -0.18 -1.18 12.69
N GLY A 92 0.46 -0.95 13.84
CA GLY A 92 1.92 -1.07 13.97
C GLY A 92 2.78 -0.03 13.24
N GLN A 93 2.20 1.04 12.67
CA GLN A 93 2.99 2.08 12.00
C GLN A 93 3.93 2.83 12.97
N SER A 94 5.17 3.07 12.53
CA SER A 94 6.16 3.82 13.31
C SER A 94 5.68 5.25 13.55
N LYS A 95 5.87 5.74 14.78
CA LYS A 95 5.59 7.14 15.14
C LYS A 95 6.73 8.10 14.74
N ASN A 96 7.87 7.55 14.33
CA ASN A 96 9.07 8.29 13.97
C ASN A 96 9.21 8.53 12.46
N ILE A 97 8.18 8.18 11.68
CA ILE A 97 8.09 8.50 10.26
C ILE A 97 8.03 10.04 10.10
N PRO A 98 8.97 10.66 9.34
CA PRO A 98 8.93 12.09 9.13
C PRO A 98 7.69 12.54 8.36
N ASN A 99 7.21 13.74 8.67
CA ASN A 99 6.17 14.38 7.89
C ASN A 99 6.76 15.03 6.62
N PHE A 100 6.75 14.28 5.52
CA PHE A 100 7.18 14.77 4.21
C PHE A 100 6.17 15.74 3.55
N GLY A 101 4.95 15.91 4.08
CA GLY A 101 3.91 16.76 3.48
C GLY A 101 4.24 18.26 3.41
N LYS A 102 5.34 18.70 4.04
CA LYS A 102 5.87 20.08 3.96
C LYS A 102 6.97 20.25 2.92
N GLU A 103 7.41 19.18 2.28
CA GLU A 103 8.41 19.24 1.20
C GLU A 103 7.85 20.01 0.01
N SER A 104 8.73 20.74 -0.68
CA SER A 104 8.33 21.46 -1.89
C SER A 104 7.94 20.49 -3.01
N TYR A 105 7.05 20.92 -3.90
CA TYR A 105 6.68 20.14 -5.09
C TYR A 105 7.92 19.69 -5.90
N LYS A 106 8.91 20.57 -6.06
CA LYS A 106 10.16 20.26 -6.76
C LYS A 106 10.93 19.11 -6.10
N LYS A 107 10.92 19.01 -4.78
CA LYS A 107 11.58 17.92 -4.04
C LYS A 107 10.84 16.59 -4.20
N PHE A 108 9.51 16.64 -4.25
CA PHE A 108 8.69 15.46 -4.59
C PHE A 108 8.89 15.01 -6.03
N GLU A 109 9.00 15.95 -6.98
CA GLU A 109 9.30 15.64 -8.38
C GLU A 109 10.67 14.94 -8.50
N GLN A 110 11.71 15.45 -7.82
CA GLN A 110 13.02 14.80 -7.77
C GLN A 110 12.97 13.38 -7.20
N LEU A 111 12.19 13.17 -6.14
CA LEU A 111 11.96 11.85 -5.55
C LEU A 111 11.27 10.91 -6.55
N ALA A 112 10.18 11.36 -7.18
CA ALA A 112 9.43 10.58 -8.17
C ALA A 112 10.30 10.20 -9.38
N HIS A 113 11.17 11.10 -9.84
CA HIS A 113 12.12 10.82 -10.91
C HIS A 113 13.15 9.76 -10.50
N ALA A 114 13.75 9.88 -9.30
CA ALA A 114 14.72 8.89 -8.82
C ALA A 114 14.11 7.48 -8.73
N VAL A 115 12.86 7.39 -8.29
CA VAL A 115 12.09 6.14 -8.23
C VAL A 115 11.80 5.59 -9.64
N GLY A 116 11.24 6.43 -10.52
CA GLY A 116 10.87 6.04 -11.88
C GLY A 116 12.08 5.60 -12.70
N ASP A 117 13.18 6.35 -12.63
CA ASP A 117 14.43 6.03 -13.32
C ASP A 117 15.00 4.70 -12.83
N TYR A 118 15.00 4.45 -11.52
CA TYR A 118 15.49 3.19 -10.98
C TYR A 118 14.63 1.99 -11.43
N ILE A 119 13.31 2.11 -11.35
CA ILE A 119 12.41 1.01 -11.77
C ILE A 119 12.53 0.75 -13.28
N ASN A 120 12.57 1.81 -14.10
CA ASN A 120 12.58 1.68 -15.55
C ASN A 120 13.95 1.29 -16.12
N ASN A 121 15.04 1.84 -15.59
CA ASN A 121 16.36 1.68 -16.18
C ASN A 121 17.18 0.57 -15.49
N GLU A 122 17.12 0.49 -14.16
CA GLU A 122 17.89 -0.49 -13.38
C GLU A 122 17.13 -1.81 -13.24
N LEU A 123 15.89 -1.77 -12.73
CA LEU A 123 15.07 -2.98 -12.56
C LEU A 123 14.40 -3.44 -13.85
N LYS A 124 14.23 -2.54 -14.82
CA LYS A 124 13.61 -2.80 -16.14
C LYS A 124 12.23 -3.45 -16.04
N ILE A 125 11.45 -3.03 -15.05
CA ILE A 125 10.09 -3.53 -14.85
C ILE A 125 9.18 -2.87 -15.89
N PRO A 126 8.34 -3.63 -16.62
CA PRO A 126 7.42 -3.06 -17.60
C PRO A 126 6.24 -2.32 -16.95
N GLU A 127 5.96 -1.10 -17.40
CA GLU A 127 4.81 -0.33 -16.94
C GLU A 127 3.48 -1.02 -17.26
N ARG A 128 2.55 -1.01 -16.30
CA ARG A 128 1.18 -1.47 -16.54
C ARG A 128 0.31 -0.36 -17.13
N PRO A 129 -0.66 -0.72 -17.99
CA PRO A 129 -1.62 0.25 -18.49
C PRO A 129 -2.37 0.93 -17.33
N VAL A 130 -2.51 2.25 -17.40
CA VAL A 130 -3.27 3.10 -16.45
C VAL A 130 -2.56 3.37 -15.13
N TYR A 131 -2.14 2.35 -14.39
CA TYR A 131 -1.58 2.51 -13.04
C TYR A 131 -0.04 2.41 -12.95
N GLY A 132 0.66 2.26 -14.08
CA GLY A 132 2.12 2.25 -14.12
C GLY A 132 2.70 1.11 -13.29
N HIS A 133 3.58 1.42 -12.33
CA HIS A 133 4.14 0.45 -11.37
C HIS A 133 3.42 0.44 -10.02
N ASN A 134 2.24 1.05 -9.94
CA ASN A 134 1.46 1.26 -8.72
C ASN A 134 2.28 1.81 -7.52
N ILE A 135 3.20 2.73 -7.82
CA ILE A 135 4.12 3.35 -6.85
C ILE A 135 3.33 4.17 -5.82
N ALA A 136 3.68 4.00 -4.54
CA ALA A 136 3.15 4.80 -3.46
C ALA A 136 4.08 4.79 -2.24
N PRO A 137 3.99 5.78 -1.33
CA PRO A 137 4.71 5.76 -0.07
C PRO A 137 4.46 4.44 0.68
N CYS A 138 5.50 3.89 1.32
CA CYS A 138 5.42 2.59 1.97
C CYS A 138 4.35 2.58 3.08
N LEU A 139 3.43 1.63 2.96
CA LEU A 139 2.34 1.39 3.91
C LEU A 139 2.62 0.22 4.86
N ASP A 140 3.71 -0.51 4.65
CA ASP A 140 4.03 -1.71 5.42
C ASP A 140 4.78 -1.34 6.71
N PRO A 141 4.18 -1.52 7.90
CA PRO A 141 4.80 -1.19 9.18
C PRO A 141 6.09 -1.99 9.41
N ARG A 142 6.22 -3.19 8.82
CA ARG A 142 7.43 -4.01 8.95
C ARG A 142 8.62 -3.37 8.24
N MET A 143 8.39 -2.58 7.19
CA MET A 143 9.42 -1.79 6.53
C MET A 143 9.63 -0.44 7.21
N ASN A 144 8.55 0.23 7.62
CA ASN A 144 8.62 1.50 8.35
C ASN A 144 9.23 1.37 9.76
N ALA A 145 9.42 0.15 10.28
CA ALA A 145 10.22 -0.09 11.49
C ALA A 145 11.67 0.43 11.37
N ILE A 146 12.19 0.66 10.16
CA ILE A 146 13.49 1.31 9.95
C ILE A 146 13.61 2.68 10.65
N TYR A 147 12.49 3.38 10.83
CA TYR A 147 12.46 4.69 11.49
C TYR A 147 12.59 4.58 13.02
N ASP A 148 12.33 3.41 13.59
CA ASP A 148 12.44 3.12 15.01
C ASP A 148 13.79 2.45 15.35
N ASP A 149 14.35 1.67 14.42
CA ASP A 149 15.62 0.99 14.62
C ASP A 149 16.81 1.98 14.66
N GLU A 150 17.69 1.81 15.65
CA GLU A 150 18.90 2.62 15.81
C GLU A 150 19.90 2.41 14.66
N ASP A 151 20.07 1.16 14.20
CA ASP A 151 21.04 0.82 13.15
C ASP A 151 20.57 1.16 11.73
N LYS A 152 19.25 1.27 11.53
CA LYS A 152 18.55 1.57 10.26
C LYS A 152 18.90 0.62 9.11
N GLY A 153 19.44 -0.56 9.41
CA GLY A 153 19.82 -1.59 8.45
C GLY A 153 20.67 -1.08 7.28
N VAL A 154 20.14 -1.22 6.06
CA VAL A 154 20.80 -0.74 4.83
C VAL A 154 20.97 0.78 4.78
N ALA A 155 20.16 1.54 5.52
CA ALA A 155 20.23 3.01 5.61
C ALA A 155 21.02 3.50 6.84
N SER A 156 21.89 2.65 7.41
CA SER A 156 22.75 3.03 8.53
C SER A 156 23.55 4.31 8.26
N GLY A 157 23.52 5.23 9.22
CA GLY A 157 24.19 6.54 9.13
C GLY A 157 23.32 7.68 8.59
N TYR A 158 22.07 7.43 8.22
CA TYR A 158 21.11 8.46 7.80
C TYR A 158 20.10 8.79 8.90
N ASP A 159 19.78 10.07 9.06
CA ASP A 159 18.66 10.50 9.91
C ASP A 159 17.31 10.16 9.28
N ASN A 160 16.26 10.06 10.09
CA ASN A 160 14.92 9.70 9.62
C ASN A 160 14.43 10.65 8.50
N GLU A 161 14.64 11.97 8.62
CA GLU A 161 14.26 12.97 7.61
C GLU A 161 14.95 12.80 6.24
N ASN A 162 15.97 11.96 6.20
CA ASN A 162 16.80 11.66 5.05
C ASN A 162 16.60 10.23 4.55
N ILE A 163 15.59 9.51 5.05
CA ILE A 163 15.20 8.16 4.61
C ILE A 163 13.75 8.20 4.13
N TYR A 164 13.51 7.68 2.93
CA TYR A 164 12.19 7.58 2.35
C TYR A 164 11.99 6.18 1.75
N ILE A 165 10.79 5.62 1.90
CA ILE A 165 10.46 4.30 1.39
C ILE A 165 9.25 4.39 0.45
N GLU A 166 9.41 3.87 -0.76
CA GLU A 166 8.31 3.68 -1.73
C GLU A 166 8.03 2.18 -1.85
N GLU A 167 6.76 1.82 -1.96
CA GLU A 167 6.34 0.50 -2.45
C GLU A 167 6.04 0.57 -3.94
N TYR A 168 6.33 -0.51 -4.67
CA TYR A 168 5.99 -0.66 -6.08
C TYR A 168 5.52 -2.10 -6.35
N GLU A 169 4.65 -2.26 -7.36
CA GLU A 169 4.27 -3.56 -7.89
C GLU A 169 5.37 -4.07 -8.81
N THR A 170 5.81 -5.31 -8.61
CA THR A 170 6.92 -5.88 -9.39
C THR A 170 6.44 -6.30 -10.79
N GLU A 171 7.30 -6.98 -11.53
CA GLU A 171 6.94 -7.59 -12.80
C GLU A 171 5.82 -8.65 -12.69
N LYS A 172 5.53 -9.14 -11.47
CA LYS A 172 4.43 -10.07 -11.18
C LYS A 172 3.25 -9.31 -10.57
N ASP A 173 2.08 -9.51 -11.17
CA ASP A 173 0.85 -8.87 -10.72
C ASP A 173 0.56 -9.21 -9.25
N ASP A 174 0.14 -8.20 -8.48
CA ASP A 174 -0.15 -8.24 -7.05
C ASP A 174 1.04 -8.60 -6.13
N VAL A 175 2.26 -8.66 -6.67
CA VAL A 175 3.49 -8.83 -5.88
C VAL A 175 4.14 -7.46 -5.71
N TYR A 176 4.50 -7.12 -4.47
CA TYR A 176 5.07 -5.81 -4.14
C TYR A 176 6.46 -5.97 -3.56
N SER A 177 7.28 -4.95 -3.81
CA SER A 177 8.60 -4.78 -3.21
C SER A 177 8.80 -3.31 -2.83
N TYR A 178 9.89 -3.01 -2.13
CA TYR A 178 10.13 -1.68 -1.58
C TYR A 178 11.45 -1.11 -2.11
N LEU A 179 11.48 0.19 -2.35
CA LEU A 179 12.70 0.96 -2.59
C LEU A 179 13.02 1.76 -1.34
N ILE A 180 14.28 1.72 -0.91
CA ILE A 180 14.79 2.57 0.17
C ILE A 180 15.64 3.65 -0.47
N LEU A 181 15.19 4.88 -0.29
CA LEU A 181 15.83 6.08 -0.79
C LEU A 181 16.46 6.84 0.38
N VAL A 182 17.64 7.39 0.13
CA VAL A 182 18.31 8.28 1.09
C VAL A 182 18.79 9.55 0.43
N ARG A 183 19.10 10.56 1.23
CA ARG A 183 19.79 11.79 0.80
C ARG A 183 20.75 12.24 1.87
N ASP A 184 21.88 12.83 1.50
CA ASP A 184 22.88 13.24 2.50
C ASP A 184 22.45 14.49 3.28
N SER A 185 21.52 15.28 2.75
CA SER A 185 20.88 16.43 3.39
C SER A 185 19.58 16.78 2.68
N LYS A 186 18.77 17.70 3.24
CA LYS A 186 17.54 18.19 2.58
C LYS A 186 17.77 18.81 1.20
N ASP A 187 18.96 19.36 0.97
CA ASP A 187 19.32 19.98 -0.31
C ASP A 187 19.87 18.96 -1.31
N SER A 188 20.37 17.81 -0.83
CA SER A 188 20.88 16.73 -1.67
C SER A 188 19.76 16.02 -2.46
N PRO A 189 20.09 15.47 -3.65
CA PRO A 189 19.15 14.62 -4.38
C PRO A 189 18.90 13.30 -3.65
N TRP A 190 17.71 12.73 -3.87
CA TRP A 190 17.41 11.37 -3.44
C TRP A 190 18.15 10.34 -4.29
N LYS A 191 18.61 9.26 -3.65
CA LYS A 191 19.24 8.11 -4.30
C LYS A 191 18.63 6.82 -3.75
N VAL A 192 18.29 5.89 -4.63
CA VAL A 192 17.90 4.53 -4.23
C VAL A 192 19.17 3.79 -3.80
N ILE A 193 19.17 3.23 -2.60
CA ILE A 193 20.30 2.46 -2.06
C ILE A 193 19.98 0.97 -1.88
N HIS A 194 18.71 0.61 -1.89
CA HIS A 194 18.28 -0.76 -1.73
C HIS A 194 16.90 -0.98 -2.36
N HIS A 195 16.67 -2.20 -2.84
CA HIS A 195 15.36 -2.69 -3.23
C HIS A 195 15.17 -4.11 -2.66
N GLY A 196 13.98 -4.39 -2.11
CA GLY A 196 13.71 -5.69 -1.51
C GLY A 196 12.54 -5.67 -0.54
N ASN A 197 12.33 -6.80 0.14
CA ASN A 197 11.23 -7.01 1.08
C ASN A 197 11.66 -6.87 2.55
N SER A 198 12.87 -6.35 2.79
CA SER A 198 13.45 -6.11 4.11
C SER A 198 14.48 -4.99 3.99
N TYR A 199 14.56 -4.12 4.99
CA TYR A 199 15.66 -3.14 5.12
C TYR A 199 16.83 -3.67 5.95
N LYS A 200 16.66 -4.82 6.60
CA LYS A 200 17.69 -5.47 7.41
C LYS A 200 18.73 -6.11 6.49
N LYS A 201 20.01 -5.98 6.85
CA LYS A 201 21.16 -6.54 6.12
C LYS A 201 21.26 -8.05 6.28
#